data_AF-A0A967VV17-F1
#
_entry.id   AF-A0A967VV17-F1
#
_cell.length_a   1.000
_cell.length_b   1.000
_cell.length_c   1.000
_cell.angle_alpha   90.00
_cell.angle_beta   90.00
_cell.angle_gamma   90.00
#
_symmetry.space_group_name_H-M   'P 1'
#
loop_
_entity.id
_entity.type
_entity.pdbx_description
1 polymer ?
#
loop_
_entity_poly.entity_id
_entity_poly.type
_entity_poly.pdbx_seq_one_letter_code
_entity_poly.pdbx_strand_id
1 'polypeptide(L)'
;MAAAPLPAVLRHLRTVIADQPLDRKRLVCRSMGEGRELLRAAALHGGSWIGWEITTPRRLAMEQVAPALAGEGRSVADPFE
;
A
#
# COMPACT_ATOMS: atom_id res chain seq x y z
N MET A 1 8.53 26.16 20.26
CA MET A 1 7.62 26.03 19.09
C MET A 1 6.84 24.74 19.24
N ALA A 2 5.50 24.79 19.24
CA ALA A 2 4.70 23.56 19.19
C ALA A 2 4.93 22.87 17.85
N ALA A 3 5.08 21.54 17.85
CA ALA A 3 5.21 20.77 16.62
C ALA A 3 3.92 20.90 15.78
N ALA A 4 4.05 21.05 14.47
CA ALA A 4 2.90 21.04 13.57
C ALA A 4 2.13 19.71 13.71
N PRO A 5 0.79 19.73 13.63
CA PRO A 5 0.00 18.51 13.76
C PRO A 5 0.33 17.54 12.64
N LEU A 6 0.48 16.25 12.98
CA LEU A 6 0.80 15.20 12.01
C LEU A 6 -0.31 15.12 10.94
N PRO A 7 0.02 15.01 9.63
CA PRO A 7 -0.96 14.82 8.57
C PRO A 7 -1.94 13.68 8.83
N ALA A 8 -3.19 13.82 8.39
CA ALA A 8 -4.26 12.86 8.65
C ALA A 8 -3.91 11.44 8.20
N VAL A 9 -3.30 11.30 7.02
CA VAL A 9 -2.85 10.00 6.47
C VAL A 9 -1.86 9.30 7.40
N LEU A 10 -0.90 10.02 7.97
CA LEU A 10 0.09 9.45 8.89
C LEU A 10 -0.54 9.12 10.24
N ARG A 11 -1.51 9.90 10.73
CA ARG A 11 -2.28 9.54 11.93
C ARG A 11 -3.07 8.25 11.75
N HIS A 12 -3.73 8.09 10.59
CA HIS A 12 -4.48 6.87 10.28
C HIS A 12 -3.56 5.66 10.17
N LEU A 13 -2.43 5.79 9.45
CA LEU A 13 -1.42 4.72 9.37
C LEU A 13 -0.91 4.31 10.77
N ARG A 14 -0.63 5.28 11.65
CA ARG A 14 -0.21 4.98 13.02
C ARG A 14 -1.26 4.23 13.83
N THR A 15 -2.54 4.58 13.64
CA THR A 15 -3.65 3.89 14.32
C THR A 15 -3.69 2.42 13.88
N VAL A 16 -3.66 2.18 12.57
CA VAL A 16 -3.65 0.81 12.01
C VAL A 16 -2.42 0.01 12.44
N ILE A 17 -1.24 0.65 12.52
CA ILE A 17 -0.01 0.03 13.01
C ILE A 17 -0.14 -0.36 14.48
N ALA A 18 -0.75 0.49 15.31
CA ALA A 18 -0.92 0.23 16.74
C ALA A 18 -1.91 -0.92 16.99
N ASP A 19 -3.02 -0.94 16.25
CA ASP A 19 -4.08 -1.94 16.41
C ASP A 19 -3.63 -3.33 15.96
N GLN A 20 -2.77 -3.40 14.95
CA GLN A 20 -2.31 -4.65 14.34
C GLN A 20 -0.82 -4.54 14.00
N PRO A 21 0.11 -4.68 14.95
CA PRO A 21 1.52 -4.36 14.71
C PRO A 21 2.24 -5.31 13.74
N LEU A 22 1.78 -6.56 13.61
CA LEU A 22 2.49 -7.60 12.86
C LEU A 22 1.67 -8.19 11.70
N ASP A 23 0.36 -7.95 11.63
CA ASP A 23 -0.45 -8.56 10.58
C ASP A 23 -0.06 -8.06 9.20
N ARG A 24 -0.21 -8.93 8.20
CA ARG A 24 -0.02 -8.55 6.80
C ARG A 24 -1.08 -7.55 6.38
N LYS A 25 -0.65 -6.39 5.88
CA LYS A 25 -1.49 -5.27 5.44
C LYS A 25 -1.09 -4.84 4.05
N ARG A 26 -2.07 -4.41 3.27
CA ARG A 26 -1.83 -3.80 1.96
C ARG A 26 -2.06 -2.30 2.02
N LEU A 27 -1.05 -1.56 1.60
CA LEU A 27 -1.14 -0.12 1.38
C LEU A 27 -1.29 0.14 -0.12
N VAL A 28 -2.50 0.55 -0.52
CA VAL A 28 -2.81 0.88 -1.92
C VAL A 28 -2.49 2.36 -2.16
N CYS A 29 -1.51 2.62 -3.02
CA CYS A 29 -1.06 3.97 -3.36
C CYS A 29 -1.09 4.22 -4.87
N ARG A 30 -0.99 5.49 -5.29
CA ARG A 30 -0.90 5.85 -6.72
C ARG A 30 0.38 5.33 -7.34
N SER A 31 1.47 5.28 -6.56
CA SER A 31 2.74 4.70 -6.98
C SER A 31 3.40 3.92 -5.85
N MET A 32 4.33 3.03 -6.21
CA MET A 32 5.16 2.34 -5.23
C MET A 32 6.03 3.32 -4.42
N GLY A 33 6.45 4.43 -5.03
CA GLY A 33 7.24 5.47 -4.36
C GLY A 33 6.44 6.19 -3.28
N GLU A 34 5.19 6.57 -3.57
CA GLU A 34 4.29 7.19 -2.58
C GLU A 34 4.13 6.29 -1.35
N GLY A 35 3.89 4.99 -1.53
CA GLY A 35 3.77 4.05 -0.41
C GLY A 35 5.05 3.94 0.42
N ARG A 36 6.22 3.95 -0.22
CA ARG A 36 7.52 3.90 0.49
C ARG A 36 7.72 5.14 1.35
N GLU A 37 7.43 6.32 0.81
CA GLU A 37 7.56 7.57 1.55
C GLU A 37 6.55 7.66 2.71
N LEU A 38 5.34 7.17 2.53
CA LEU A 38 4.35 7.11 3.61
C LEU A 38 4.79 6.19 4.75
N LEU A 39 5.30 4.99 4.45
CA LEU A 39 5.79 4.06 5.48
C LEU A 39 7.07 4.58 6.14
N ARG A 40 7.97 5.22 5.39
CA ARG A 40 9.15 5.90 5.92
C ARG A 40 8.74 6.99 6.90
N ALA A 41 7.80 7.86 6.52
CA ALA A 41 7.30 8.92 7.38
C ALA A 41 6.59 8.36 8.63
N ALA A 42 5.80 7.28 8.49
CA ALA A 42 5.18 6.62 9.64
C ALA A 42 6.24 6.06 10.62
N ALA A 43 7.32 5.46 10.12
CA ALA A 43 8.42 4.96 10.93
C ALA A 43 9.15 6.08 11.68
N LEU A 44 9.41 7.22 11.03
CA LEU A 44 9.99 8.41 11.66
C LEU A 44 9.11 8.98 12.78
N HIS A 45 7.81 8.67 12.78
CA HIS A 45 6.85 9.10 13.81
C HIS A 45 6.43 7.97 14.77
N GLY A 46 7.26 6.94 14.92
CA GLY A 46 7.10 5.88 15.93
C GLY A 46 6.20 4.72 15.50
N GLY A 47 5.88 4.61 14.21
CA GLY A 47 5.25 3.42 13.62
C GLY A 47 6.28 2.37 13.19
N SER A 48 5.79 1.21 12.77
CA SER A 48 6.57 0.15 12.14
C SER A 48 6.12 -0.04 10.69
N TRP A 49 7.07 -0.32 9.81
CA TRP A 49 6.83 -0.75 8.43
C TRP A 49 6.64 -2.26 8.26
N ILE A 50 6.76 -3.03 9.35
CA ILE A 50 6.64 -4.50 9.31
C ILE A 50 5.21 -4.88 8.96
N GLY A 51 5.05 -5.95 8.16
CA GLY A 51 3.76 -6.46 7.74
C GLY A 51 3.13 -5.69 6.57
N TRP A 52 3.69 -4.58 6.13
CA TRP A 52 3.14 -3.80 5.02
C TRP A 52 3.63 -4.26 3.65
N GLU A 53 2.69 -4.42 2.73
CA GLU A 53 2.91 -4.61 1.30
C GLU A 53 2.34 -3.41 0.55
N ILE A 54 3.16 -2.74 -0.25
CA ILE A 54 2.71 -1.63 -1.09
C ILE A 54 2.20 -2.21 -2.41
N THR A 55 1.04 -1.75 -2.86
CA THR A 55 0.51 -2.05 -4.20
C THR A 55 -0.09 -0.80 -4.84
N THR A 56 -0.49 -0.92 -6.10
CA THR A 56 -1.20 0.13 -6.84
C THR A 56 -2.57 -0.38 -7.26
N PRO A 57 -3.56 0.52 -7.52
CA PRO A 57 -4.88 0.10 -8.00
C PRO A 57 -4.80 -0.81 -9.23
N ARG A 58 -3.92 -0.51 -10.19
CA ARG A 58 -3.71 -1.35 -11.38
C ARG A 58 -3.22 -2.75 -10.98
N ARG A 59 -2.18 -2.85 -10.15
CA ARG A 59 -1.63 -4.15 -9.73
C ARG A 59 -2.65 -4.97 -8.96
N LEU A 60 -3.33 -4.35 -8.01
CA LEU A 60 -4.38 -5.00 -7.23
C LEU A 60 -5.52 -5.50 -8.13
N ALA A 61 -5.98 -4.69 -9.08
CA ALA A 61 -7.00 -5.12 -10.03
C ALA A 61 -6.54 -6.32 -10.88
N MET A 62 -5.28 -6.33 -11.34
CA MET A 62 -4.73 -7.45 -12.10
C MET A 62 -4.60 -8.72 -11.28
N GLU A 63 -4.19 -8.64 -10.01
CA GLU A 63 -4.17 -9.81 -9.11
C GLU A 63 -5.55 -10.46 -8.97
N GLN A 64 -6.62 -9.66 -8.97
CA GLN A 64 -7.99 -10.15 -8.85
C GLN A 64 -8.53 -10.76 -10.16
N VAL A 65 -8.15 -10.18 -11.30
CA VAL A 65 -8.73 -10.54 -12.61
C VAL A 65 -7.91 -11.61 -13.35
N ALA A 66 -6.60 -11.69 -13.11
CA ALA A 66 -5.71 -12.62 -13.82
C ALA A 66 -6.13 -14.10 -13.77
N PRO A 67 -6.60 -14.66 -12.63
CA PRO A 67 -7.05 -16.06 -12.59
C PRO A 67 -8.24 -16.34 -13.51
N ALA A 68 -9.19 -15.41 -13.60
CA ALA A 68 -10.37 -15.54 -14.46
C ALA A 68 -9.98 -15.47 -15.94
N LEU A 69 -9.13 -14.50 -16.32
CA LEU A 69 -8.63 -14.38 -17.68
C LEU A 69 -7.86 -15.64 -18.11
N ALA A 70 -7.01 -16.17 -17.24
CA ALA A 70 -6.27 -17.40 -17.52
C ALA A 70 -7.21 -18.60 -17.75
N GLY A 71 -8.28 -18.71 -16.96
CA GLY A 71 -9.32 -19.74 -17.17
C GLY A 71 -10.06 -19.63 -18.50
N GLU A 72 -10.12 -18.43 -19.09
CA GLU A 72 -10.69 -18.17 -20.42
C GLU A 72 -9.67 -18.28 -21.56
N GLY A 73 -8.41 -18.64 -21.27
CA GLY A 73 -7.33 -18.62 -22.25
C GLY A 73 -6.97 -17.21 -22.73
N ARG A 74 -7.27 -16.18 -21.93
CA ARG A 74 -7.03 -14.76 -22.23
C ARG A 74 -5.91 -14.21 -21.36
N SER A 75 -5.21 -13.21 -21.87
CA SER A 75 -4.25 -12.40 -21.13
C SER A 75 -4.66 -10.94 -21.13
N VAL A 76 -4.15 -10.17 -20.17
CA VAL A 76 -4.25 -8.72 -20.20
C VAL A 76 -3.40 -8.24 -21.36
N ALA A 77 -3.97 -7.43 -22.26
CA ALA A 77 -3.21 -6.81 -23.34
C ALA A 77 -2.06 -5.98 -22.75
N ASP A 78 -0.82 -6.36 -23.09
CA ASP A 78 0.33 -5.50 -22.87
C ASP A 78 0.26 -4.37 -23.90
N PRO A 79 0.21 -3.09 -23.50
CA PRO A 79 0.22 -1.98 -24.45
C PRO A 79 1.50 -1.89 -25.30
N PHE A 80 2.49 -2.74 -25.04
CA PHE A 80 3.76 -2.82 -25.77
C PHE A 80 3.99 -4.16 -26.49
N GLU A 81 3.03 -5.10 -26.46
CA GLU A 81 2.97 -6.26 -27.37
C GLU A 81 2.15 -5.97 -28.64
#